data_AF-A0A840QK45-F1
#
_entry.id   AF-A0A840QK45-F1
#
_cell.length_a   1.000
_cell.length_b   1.000
_cell.length_c   1.000
_cell.angle_alpha   90.00
_cell.angle_beta   90.00
_cell.angle_gamma   90.00
#
_symmetry.space_group_name_H-M   'P 1'
#
loop_
_entity.id
_entity.type
_entity.pdbx_description
1 polymer ?
#
loop_
_entity_poly.entity_id
_entity_poly.type
_entity_poly.pdbx_seq_one_letter_code
_entity_poly.pdbx_strand_id
1 'polypeptide(L)'
;MNEALRRLLERLADRLPKRRLAAYRALGEAGESASLLNEICKMLVNRRTEVTPAEKETLTRLLDVVPAGHYDYINNRAQTLAAIQVADQPRVVTNADLNWLNTKSQELLERFAGRLSPHDLDSNRSLSFAGEQAIMLDNLCACLVKDEIRVTSHEQQALAELLNWFRPATVTDLVYIHDRENTLASLNVTEQP
;
A
#
# COMPACT_ATOMS: atom_id res chain seq x y z
N MET A 1 -9.98 -15.53 -23.81
CA MET A 1 -9.70 -14.23 -23.14
C MET A 1 -10.64 -13.99 -21.96
N ASN A 2 -11.95 -13.81 -22.17
CA ASN A 2 -12.92 -13.52 -21.09
C ASN A 2 -12.88 -14.50 -19.91
N GLU A 3 -12.79 -15.81 -20.16
CA GLU A 3 -12.75 -16.81 -19.08
C GLU A 3 -11.49 -16.71 -18.20
N ALA A 4 -10.32 -16.50 -18.81
CA ALA A 4 -9.07 -16.33 -18.07
C ALA A 4 -9.09 -15.06 -17.20
N LEU A 5 -9.68 -13.98 -17.71
CA LEU A 5 -9.87 -12.73 -16.97
C LEU A 5 -10.86 -12.89 -15.80
N ARG A 6 -11.96 -13.62 -15.98
CA ARG A 6 -12.91 -13.94 -14.89
C ARG A 6 -12.27 -14.80 -13.81
N ARG A 7 -11.52 -15.85 -14.18
CA ARG A 7 -10.79 -16.67 -13.20
C ARG A 7 -9.77 -15.86 -12.41
N LEU A 8 -9.07 -14.94 -13.07
CA LEU A 8 -8.15 -14.03 -12.40
C LEU A 8 -8.91 -13.12 -11.42
N LEU A 9 -10.04 -12.53 -11.84
CA LEU A 9 -10.88 -11.71 -10.97
C LEU A 9 -11.31 -12.47 -9.72
N GLU A 10 -11.78 -13.71 -9.85
CA GLU A 10 -12.22 -14.50 -8.69
C GLU A 10 -11.06 -14.86 -7.74
N ARG A 11 -9.86 -15.12 -8.26
CA ARG A 11 -8.66 -15.30 -7.41
C ARG A 11 -8.28 -14.03 -6.64
N LEU A 12 -8.52 -12.87 -7.25
CA LEU A 12 -8.25 -11.57 -6.65
C LEU A 12 -9.41 -11.08 -5.78
N ALA A 13 -10.58 -11.72 -5.81
CA ALA A 13 -11.81 -11.17 -5.26
C ALA A 13 -11.71 -10.82 -3.77
N ASP A 14 -11.06 -11.67 -2.98
CA ASP A 14 -10.86 -11.46 -1.54
C ASP A 14 -9.92 -10.29 -1.23
N ARG A 15 -9.03 -9.94 -2.16
CA ARG A 15 -8.05 -8.86 -2.04
C ARG A 15 -8.53 -7.54 -2.66
N LEU A 16 -9.59 -7.59 -3.47
CA LEU A 16 -10.17 -6.41 -4.09
C LEU A 16 -11.32 -5.84 -3.23
N PRO A 17 -11.57 -4.52 -3.30
CA PRO A 17 -12.69 -3.93 -2.56
C PRO A 17 -14.03 -4.54 -2.98
N LYS A 18 -14.73 -5.16 -2.02
CA LYS A 18 -16.02 -5.85 -2.23
C LYS A 18 -17.06 -5.02 -2.99
N ARG A 19 -17.12 -3.70 -2.73
CA ARG A 19 -18.02 -2.77 -3.43
C ARG A 19 -17.79 -2.65 -4.95
N ARG A 20 -16.59 -2.98 -5.42
CA ARG A 20 -16.22 -2.94 -6.86
C ARG A 20 -16.42 -4.28 -7.56
N LEU A 21 -16.49 -5.40 -6.81
CA LEU A 21 -16.57 -6.74 -7.40
C LEU A 21 -17.80 -6.92 -8.29
N ALA A 22 -18.96 -6.40 -7.89
CA ALA A 22 -20.17 -6.47 -8.70
C ALA A 22 -19.99 -5.77 -10.06
N ALA A 23 -19.40 -4.57 -10.05
CA ALA A 23 -19.11 -3.83 -11.28
C ALA A 23 -18.09 -4.56 -12.17
N TYR A 24 -17.05 -5.15 -11.56
CA TYR A 24 -16.05 -5.93 -12.29
C TYR A 24 -16.62 -7.20 -12.93
N ARG A 25 -17.49 -7.91 -12.22
CA ARG A 25 -18.21 -9.07 -12.76
C ARG A 25 -19.10 -8.68 -13.93
N ALA A 26 -19.85 -7.58 -13.79
CA ALA A 26 -20.69 -7.06 -14.88
C ALA A 26 -19.88 -6.71 -16.15
N LEU A 27 -18.70 -6.09 -16.01
CA LEU A 27 -17.80 -5.84 -17.15
C LEU A 27 -17.33 -7.15 -17.79
N GLY A 28 -16.96 -8.14 -16.98
CA GLY A 28 -16.56 -9.47 -17.46
C GLY A 28 -17.70 -10.22 -18.16
N GLU A 29 -18.95 -10.05 -17.72
CA GLU A 29 -20.15 -10.62 -18.34
C GLU A 29 -20.47 -9.93 -19.68
N ALA A 30 -20.36 -8.61 -19.73
CA ALA A 30 -20.56 -7.82 -20.95
C ALA A 30 -19.47 -8.02 -22.02
N GLY A 31 -18.36 -8.69 -21.68
CA GLY A 31 -17.24 -8.91 -22.59
C GLY A 31 -16.28 -7.73 -22.71
N GLU A 32 -16.40 -6.74 -21.82
CA GLU A 32 -15.57 -5.52 -21.73
C GLU A 32 -14.18 -5.82 -21.14
N SER A 33 -13.45 -6.73 -21.78
CA SER A 33 -12.16 -7.25 -21.29
C SER A 33 -11.12 -6.16 -21.03
N ALA A 34 -11.01 -5.17 -21.95
CA ALA A 34 -10.04 -4.08 -21.81
C ALA A 34 -10.38 -3.16 -20.62
N SER A 35 -11.65 -2.81 -20.46
CA SER A 35 -12.13 -2.00 -19.35
C SER A 35 -11.90 -2.69 -18.00
N LEU A 36 -12.31 -3.97 -17.90
CA LEU A 36 -12.11 -4.76 -16.68
C LEU A 36 -10.62 -4.92 -16.34
N LEU A 37 -9.78 -5.27 -17.32
CA LEU A 37 -8.36 -5.48 -17.09
C LEU A 37 -7.65 -4.17 -16.68
N ASN A 38 -8.02 -3.04 -17.29
CA ASN A 38 -7.51 -1.73 -16.91
C ASN A 38 -7.88 -1.39 -15.46
N GLU A 39 -9.13 -1.61 -15.05
CA GLU A 39 -9.57 -1.36 -13.68
C GLU A 39 -8.90 -2.28 -12.66
N ILE A 40 -8.69 -3.57 -12.98
CA ILE A 40 -7.92 -4.47 -12.12
C ILE A 40 -6.48 -3.95 -11.98
N CYS A 41 -5.80 -3.62 -13.07
CA CYS A 41 -4.42 -3.10 -13.03
C CYS A 41 -4.32 -1.82 -12.18
N LYS A 42 -5.23 -0.87 -12.42
CA LYS A 42 -5.35 0.37 -11.63
C LYS A 42 -5.48 0.08 -10.15
N MET A 43 -6.32 -0.87 -9.77
CA MET A 43 -6.51 -1.24 -8.36
C MET A 43 -5.26 -1.89 -7.78
N LEU A 44 -4.62 -2.82 -8.49
CA LEU A 44 -3.43 -3.51 -8.02
C LEU A 44 -2.27 -2.53 -7.79
N VAL A 45 -2.06 -1.59 -8.70
CA VAL A 45 -1.03 -0.56 -8.60
C VAL A 45 -1.35 0.42 -7.47
N ASN A 46 -2.52 1.07 -7.51
CA ASN A 46 -2.83 2.16 -6.57
C ASN A 46 -2.98 1.69 -5.13
N ARG A 47 -3.46 0.47 -4.91
CA ARG A 47 -3.59 -0.11 -3.57
C ARG A 47 -2.42 -0.97 -3.15
N ARG A 48 -1.39 -1.10 -4.01
CA ARG A 48 -0.27 -2.01 -3.79
C ARG A 48 -0.76 -3.42 -3.40
N THR A 49 -1.82 -3.88 -4.07
CA THR A 49 -2.40 -5.19 -3.80
C THR A 49 -1.46 -6.24 -4.38
N GLU A 50 -0.92 -7.08 -3.51
CA GLU A 50 -0.01 -8.14 -3.90
C GLU A 50 -0.71 -9.21 -4.73
N VAL A 51 0.03 -9.73 -5.71
CA VAL A 51 -0.37 -10.88 -6.52
C VAL A 51 0.67 -11.99 -6.41
N THR A 52 0.25 -13.23 -6.64
CA THR A 52 1.20 -14.35 -6.78
C THR A 52 1.98 -14.24 -8.10
N PRO A 53 3.14 -14.89 -8.23
CA PRO A 53 3.84 -14.98 -9.50
C PRO A 53 2.95 -15.52 -10.64
N ALA A 54 2.13 -16.53 -10.37
CA ALA A 54 1.20 -17.11 -11.35
C ALA A 54 0.08 -16.13 -11.77
N GLU A 55 -0.41 -15.31 -10.85
CA GLU A 55 -1.37 -14.24 -11.17
C GLU A 55 -0.74 -13.14 -12.02
N LYS A 56 0.51 -12.75 -11.72
CA LYS A 56 1.27 -11.79 -12.56
C LYS A 56 1.54 -12.31 -13.97
N GLU A 57 1.88 -13.59 -14.09
CA GLU A 57 2.06 -14.23 -15.40
C GLU A 57 0.73 -14.25 -16.18
N THR A 58 -0.40 -14.51 -15.49
CA THR A 58 -1.73 -14.46 -16.10
C THR A 58 -2.09 -13.04 -16.55
N LEU A 59 -1.83 -12.02 -15.72
CA LEU A 59 -2.00 -10.61 -16.07
C LEU A 59 -1.17 -10.21 -17.30
N THR A 60 0.09 -10.64 -17.34
CA THR A 60 1.01 -10.36 -18.46
C THR A 60 0.45 -10.91 -19.77
N ARG A 61 0.05 -12.19 -19.77
CA ARG A 61 -0.58 -12.82 -20.94
C ARG A 61 -1.87 -12.13 -21.38
N LEU A 62 -2.68 -11.68 -20.42
CA LEU A 62 -3.92 -10.95 -20.72
C LEU A 62 -3.64 -9.56 -21.31
N LEU A 63 -2.63 -8.85 -20.81
CA LEU A 63 -2.22 -7.54 -21.33
C LEU A 63 -1.63 -7.63 -22.74
N ASP A 64 -1.02 -8.75 -23.13
CA ASP A 64 -0.45 -8.93 -24.46
C ASP A 64 -1.51 -9.14 -25.56
N VAL A 65 -2.67 -9.69 -25.20
CA VAL A 65 -3.74 -10.03 -26.15
C VAL A 65 -4.86 -8.99 -26.22
N VAL A 66 -4.94 -8.10 -25.23
CA VAL A 66 -5.98 -7.06 -25.19
C VAL A 66 -5.58 -5.88 -26.09
N PRO A 67 -6.49 -5.31 -26.88
CA PRO A 67 -6.17 -4.13 -27.68
C PRO A 67 -5.86 -2.94 -26.77
N ALA A 68 -4.73 -2.29 -27.06
CA ALA A 68 -4.35 -1.01 -26.49
C ALA A 68 -5.30 0.07 -27.03
N GLY A 69 -6.27 0.49 -26.20
CA GLY A 69 -7.23 1.54 -26.51
C GLY A 69 -6.88 2.85 -25.80
N HIS A 70 -7.88 3.52 -25.24
CA HIS A 70 -7.70 4.72 -24.40
C HIS A 70 -7.40 4.39 -22.93
N TYR A 71 -6.79 3.22 -22.67
CA TYR A 71 -6.61 2.69 -21.32
C TYR A 71 -5.17 2.87 -20.86
N ASP A 72 -4.93 3.81 -19.94
CA ASP A 72 -3.59 4.21 -19.51
C ASP A 72 -2.74 3.05 -18.98
N TYR A 73 -3.31 2.14 -18.19
CA TYR A 73 -2.55 1.02 -17.59
C TYR A 73 -2.21 -0.05 -18.64
N ILE A 74 -3.05 -0.21 -19.66
CA ILE A 74 -2.80 -1.12 -20.78
C ILE A 74 -1.76 -0.51 -21.73
N ASN A 75 -1.87 0.79 -22.01
CA ASN A 75 -0.92 1.52 -22.85
C ASN A 75 0.47 1.56 -22.21
N ASN A 76 0.54 1.70 -20.89
CA ASN A 76 1.77 1.67 -20.10
C ASN A 76 2.02 0.28 -19.47
N ARG A 77 1.82 -0.80 -20.24
CA ARG A 77 1.89 -2.18 -19.72
C ARG A 77 3.17 -2.50 -18.95
N ALA A 78 4.33 -2.06 -19.45
CA ALA A 78 5.62 -2.36 -18.85
C ALA A 78 5.77 -1.69 -17.47
N GLN A 79 5.40 -0.41 -17.39
CA GLN A 79 5.39 0.34 -16.14
C GLN A 79 4.35 -0.23 -15.15
N THR A 80 3.17 -0.57 -15.65
CA THR A 80 2.10 -1.18 -14.85
C THR A 80 2.55 -2.52 -14.25
N LEU A 81 3.12 -3.42 -15.06
CA LEU A 81 3.63 -4.71 -14.61
C LEU A 81 4.81 -4.56 -13.63
N ALA A 82 5.66 -3.55 -13.83
CA ALA A 82 6.75 -3.23 -12.91
C ALA A 82 6.22 -2.75 -11.54
N ALA A 83 5.15 -1.95 -11.54
CA ALA A 83 4.53 -1.41 -10.32
C ALA A 83 3.69 -2.43 -9.54
N ILE A 84 3.28 -3.55 -10.16
CA ILE A 84 2.52 -4.60 -9.47
C ILE A 84 3.45 -5.40 -8.54
N GLN A 85 3.07 -5.39 -7.26
CA GLN A 85 3.77 -6.11 -6.20
C GLN A 85 3.51 -7.61 -6.27
N VAL A 86 4.59 -8.39 -6.13
CA VAL A 86 4.54 -9.85 -6.18
C VAL A 86 4.96 -10.40 -4.82
N ALA A 87 4.17 -11.33 -4.30
CA ALA A 87 4.50 -12.08 -3.11
C ALA A 87 4.06 -13.53 -3.27
N ASP A 88 4.84 -14.48 -2.75
CA ASP A 88 4.46 -15.90 -2.73
C ASP A 88 3.19 -16.13 -1.90
N GLN A 89 2.99 -15.30 -0.87
CA GLN A 89 1.80 -15.30 -0.02
C GLN A 89 1.21 -13.89 0.04
N PRO A 90 0.36 -13.51 -0.94
CA PRO A 90 -0.30 -12.22 -0.97
C PRO A 90 -1.16 -12.02 0.26
N ARG A 91 -0.99 -10.89 0.93
CA ARG A 91 -1.81 -10.53 2.08
C ARG A 91 -3.21 -10.12 1.62
N VAL A 92 -4.23 -10.66 2.28
CA VAL A 92 -5.59 -10.11 2.20
C VAL A 92 -5.65 -8.89 3.11
N VAL A 93 -5.77 -7.70 2.50
CA VAL A 93 -5.94 -6.44 3.22
C VAL A 93 -7.42 -6.05 3.18
N THR A 94 -8.08 -6.11 4.32
CA THR A 94 -9.50 -5.77 4.46
C THR A 94 -9.73 -4.27 4.62
N ASN A 95 -10.98 -3.81 4.54
CA ASN A 95 -11.29 -2.42 4.90
C ASN A 95 -11.07 -2.15 6.40
N ALA A 96 -11.25 -3.14 7.26
CA ALA A 96 -10.99 -3.01 8.69
C ALA A 96 -9.50 -2.79 8.95
N ASP A 97 -8.66 -3.53 8.23
CA ASP A 97 -7.20 -3.38 8.24
C ASP A 97 -6.75 -1.99 7.79
N LEU A 98 -7.33 -1.48 6.69
CA LEU A 98 -7.03 -0.13 6.21
C LEU A 98 -7.49 0.95 7.19
N ASN A 99 -8.70 0.82 7.75
CA ASN A 99 -9.18 1.74 8.78
C ASN A 99 -8.29 1.70 10.00
N TRP A 100 -7.88 0.52 10.45
CA TRP A 100 -6.96 0.36 11.57
C TRP A 100 -5.64 1.08 11.30
N LEU A 101 -5.02 0.85 10.13
CA LEU A 101 -3.77 1.52 9.76
C LEU A 101 -3.94 3.04 9.79
N ASN A 102 -4.99 3.54 9.15
CA ASN A 102 -5.29 4.97 9.03
C ASN A 102 -5.52 5.63 10.40
N THR A 103 -6.29 4.97 11.27
CA THR A 103 -6.57 5.48 12.62
C THR A 103 -5.32 5.44 13.49
N LYS A 104 -4.58 4.32 13.50
CA LYS A 104 -3.41 4.17 14.38
C LYS A 104 -2.24 5.03 13.96
N SER A 105 -2.02 5.20 12.67
CA SER A 105 -0.98 6.11 12.15
C SER A 105 -1.30 7.57 12.50
N GLN A 106 -2.56 8.00 12.37
CA GLN A 106 -2.98 9.35 12.75
C GLN A 106 -2.89 9.57 14.27
N GLU A 107 -3.37 8.61 15.08
CA GLU A 107 -3.24 8.67 16.53
C GLU A 107 -1.76 8.81 16.96
N LEU A 108 -0.85 8.08 16.32
CA LEU A 108 0.57 8.17 16.62
C LEU A 108 1.16 9.53 16.20
N LEU A 109 0.83 10.04 15.01
CA LEU A 109 1.26 11.36 14.55
C LEU A 109 0.85 12.45 15.54
N GLU A 110 -0.41 12.44 16.00
CA GLU A 110 -0.91 13.46 16.91
C GLU A 110 -0.28 13.39 18.31
N ARG A 111 0.21 12.21 18.75
CA ARG A 111 1.03 12.12 19.98
C ARG A 111 2.35 12.86 19.85
N PHE A 112 2.93 12.93 18.65
CA PHE A 112 4.17 13.66 18.38
C PHE A 112 3.96 15.13 18.01
N ALA A 113 2.71 15.59 17.84
CA ALA A 113 2.42 16.96 17.38
C ALA A 113 3.08 18.05 18.24
N GLY A 114 3.18 17.86 19.55
CA GLY A 114 3.85 18.82 20.45
C GLY A 114 5.38 18.78 20.42
N ARG A 115 5.98 17.81 19.73
CA ARG A 115 7.43 17.59 19.66
C ARG A 115 8.00 17.78 18.24
N LEU A 116 7.15 17.75 17.21
CA LEU A 116 7.54 17.98 15.82
C LEU A 116 7.66 19.48 15.52
N SER A 117 8.47 19.82 14.52
CA SER A 117 8.44 21.17 13.95
C SER A 117 7.06 21.44 13.30
N PRO A 118 6.59 22.70 13.27
CA PRO A 118 5.32 23.03 12.62
C PRO A 118 5.26 22.60 11.15
N HIS A 119 6.40 22.69 10.44
CA HIS A 119 6.51 22.29 9.05
C HIS A 119 6.32 20.78 8.88
N ASP A 120 7.00 19.97 9.70
CA ASP A 120 6.93 18.51 9.58
C ASP A 120 5.58 17.97 10.04
N LEU A 121 4.97 18.60 11.05
CA LEU A 121 3.63 18.26 11.48
C LEU A 121 2.61 18.52 10.36
N ASP A 122 2.69 19.67 9.68
CA ASP A 122 1.78 20.02 8.58
C ASP A 122 1.97 19.09 7.36
N SER A 123 3.23 18.79 7.03
CA SER A 123 3.56 17.84 5.97
C SER A 123 2.99 16.44 6.26
N ASN A 124 3.21 15.91 7.46
CA ASN A 124 2.69 14.60 7.85
C ASN A 124 1.16 14.56 7.93
N ARG A 125 0.51 15.64 8.40
CA ARG A 125 -0.96 15.74 8.40
C ARG A 125 -1.51 15.76 6.98
N SER A 126 -0.85 16.45 6.05
CA SER A 126 -1.24 16.47 4.63
C SER A 126 -1.17 15.08 4.00
N LEU A 127 -0.08 14.34 4.26
CA LEU A 127 0.07 12.95 3.81
C LEU A 127 -0.98 12.02 4.43
N SER A 128 -1.24 12.17 5.73
CA SER A 128 -2.27 11.39 6.42
C SER A 128 -3.67 11.67 5.85
N PHE A 129 -3.98 12.94 5.56
CA PHE A 129 -5.25 13.33 4.94
C PHE A 129 -5.40 12.76 3.52
N ALA A 130 -4.31 12.71 2.76
CA ALA A 130 -4.26 12.09 1.43
C ALA A 130 -4.34 10.54 1.49
N GLY A 131 -4.26 9.93 2.67
CA GLY A 131 -4.25 8.48 2.85
C GLY A 131 -2.89 7.84 2.55
N GLU A 132 -1.81 8.62 2.49
CA GLU A 132 -0.45 8.18 2.18
C GLU A 132 0.29 7.70 3.43
N GLN A 133 -0.30 6.74 4.15
CA GLN A 133 0.17 6.34 5.48
C GLN A 133 1.59 5.77 5.49
N ALA A 134 2.01 5.10 4.42
CA ALA A 134 3.39 4.62 4.31
C ALA A 134 4.39 5.79 4.22
N ILE A 135 4.11 6.80 3.39
CA ILE A 135 5.01 7.94 3.22
C ILE A 135 5.01 8.81 4.48
N MET A 136 3.84 9.00 5.09
CA MET A 136 3.70 9.68 6.37
C MET A 136 4.53 9.00 7.47
N LEU A 137 4.41 7.68 7.65
CA LEU A 137 5.17 6.97 8.67
C LEU A 137 6.67 6.97 8.41
N ASP A 138 7.11 6.91 7.15
CA ASP A 138 8.52 7.03 6.78
C ASP A 138 9.07 8.42 7.13
N ASN A 139 8.34 9.48 6.77
CA ASN A 139 8.68 10.86 7.14
C ASN A 139 8.68 11.07 8.65
N LEU A 140 7.69 10.55 9.37
CA LEU A 140 7.64 10.63 10.83
C LEU A 140 8.88 9.96 11.45
N CYS A 141 9.25 8.75 11.00
CA CYS A 141 10.47 8.08 11.46
C CYS A 141 11.72 8.93 11.17
N ALA A 142 11.79 9.56 10.00
CA ALA A 142 12.89 10.45 9.65
C ALA A 142 13.03 11.61 10.65
N CYS A 143 11.93 12.28 10.99
CA CYS A 143 11.93 13.33 12.00
C CYS A 143 12.36 12.80 13.37
N LEU A 144 11.81 11.67 13.82
CA LEU A 144 12.13 11.10 15.13
C LEU A 144 13.62 10.78 15.28
N VAL A 145 14.23 10.21 14.23
CA VAL A 145 15.64 9.83 14.23
C VAL A 145 16.55 11.05 14.04
N LYS A 146 16.29 11.89 13.05
CA LYS A 146 17.20 13.00 12.68
C LYS A 146 17.21 14.11 13.72
N ASP A 147 16.06 14.42 14.30
CA ASP A 147 15.92 15.50 15.27
C ASP A 147 16.03 14.98 16.71
N GLU A 148 16.37 13.70 16.89
CA GLU A 148 16.52 13.01 18.18
C GLU A 148 15.31 13.24 19.11
N ILE A 149 14.11 13.26 18.53
CA ILE A 149 12.87 13.50 19.27
C ILE A 149 12.70 12.40 20.31
N ARG A 150 12.46 12.79 21.57
CA ARG A 150 12.24 11.82 22.65
C ARG A 150 11.03 10.96 22.35
N VAL A 151 11.22 9.64 22.42
CA VAL A 151 10.20 8.61 22.25
C VAL A 151 10.08 7.82 23.54
N THR A 152 8.86 7.59 24.02
CA THR A 152 8.64 6.66 25.14
C THR A 152 8.61 5.21 24.65
N SER A 153 8.87 4.23 25.52
CA SER A 153 8.82 2.81 25.15
C SER A 153 7.45 2.40 24.55
N HIS A 154 6.36 2.97 25.05
CA HIS A 154 5.01 2.73 24.52
C HIS A 154 4.82 3.33 23.12
N GLU A 155 5.40 4.49 22.83
CA GLU A 155 5.39 5.09 21.49
C GLU A 155 6.27 4.33 20.50
N GLN A 156 7.44 3.87 20.94
CA GLN A 156 8.29 2.99 20.15
C GLN A 156 7.55 1.70 19.79
N GLN A 157 6.85 1.09 20.74
CA GLN A 157 6.05 -0.11 20.49
C GLN A 157 4.91 0.15 19.50
N ALA A 158 4.16 1.25 19.68
CA ALA A 158 3.10 1.63 18.76
C ALA A 158 3.63 1.89 17.33
N LEU A 159 4.80 2.53 17.22
CA LEU A 159 5.48 2.71 15.95
C LEU A 159 5.90 1.36 15.35
N ALA A 160 6.51 0.47 16.15
CA ALA A 160 6.93 -0.86 15.70
C ALA A 160 5.75 -1.69 15.18
N GLU A 161 4.59 -1.64 15.83
CA GLU A 161 3.35 -2.30 15.36
C GLU A 161 2.93 -1.77 13.97
N LEU A 162 3.00 -0.46 13.76
CA LEU A 162 2.68 0.15 12.46
C LEU A 162 3.72 -0.17 11.39
N LEU A 163 5.02 -0.14 11.72
CA LEU A 163 6.09 -0.50 10.79
C LEU A 163 6.01 -1.98 10.38
N ASN A 164 5.62 -2.85 11.32
CA ASN A 164 5.39 -4.26 11.07
C ASN A 164 4.19 -4.57 10.17
N TRP A 165 3.29 -3.60 10.00
CA TRP A 165 2.22 -3.71 9.01
C TRP A 165 2.75 -3.83 7.58
N PHE A 166 3.83 -3.11 7.28
CA PHE A 166 4.44 -3.10 5.96
C PHE A 166 5.36 -4.30 5.79
N ARG A 167 5.52 -4.77 4.57
CA ARG A 167 6.53 -5.78 4.23
C ARG A 167 7.74 -5.04 3.65
N PRO A 168 8.98 -5.30 4.11
CA PRO A 168 10.15 -4.56 3.61
C PRO A 168 10.27 -4.60 2.09
N ALA A 169 10.01 -5.76 1.49
CA ALA A 169 10.06 -5.97 0.04
C ALA A 169 9.07 -5.09 -0.77
N THR A 170 8.04 -4.51 -0.14
CA THR A 170 7.01 -3.72 -0.81
C THR A 170 7.17 -2.20 -0.62
N VAL A 171 8.21 -1.78 0.10
CA VAL A 171 8.47 -0.39 0.49
C VAL A 171 9.97 -0.03 0.36
N THR A 172 10.65 -0.58 -0.64
CA THR A 172 12.11 -0.40 -0.85
C THR A 172 12.57 1.06 -0.89
N ASP A 173 11.71 1.96 -1.33
CA ASP A 173 12.03 3.40 -1.48
C ASP A 173 11.75 4.19 -0.18
N LEU A 174 11.15 3.56 0.83
CA LEU A 174 10.84 4.14 2.14
C LEU A 174 11.87 3.63 3.15
N VAL A 175 12.98 4.36 3.26
CA VAL A 175 14.21 3.92 3.93
C VAL A 175 13.95 3.49 5.36
N TYR A 176 13.16 4.26 6.11
CA TYR A 176 12.95 4.02 7.54
C TYR A 176 11.99 2.86 7.79
N ILE A 177 11.02 2.64 6.90
CA ILE A 177 10.12 1.47 6.97
C ILE A 177 10.82 0.20 6.48
N HIS A 178 11.61 0.32 5.41
CA HIS A 178 12.39 -0.77 4.85
C HIS A 178 13.38 -1.30 5.89
N ASP A 179 14.14 -0.40 6.51
CA ASP A 179 15.13 -0.72 7.54
C ASP A 179 14.58 -0.47 8.97
N ARG A 180 13.40 -1.02 9.25
CA ARG A 180 12.69 -0.77 10.52
C ARG A 180 13.48 -1.14 11.76
N GLU A 181 14.32 -2.18 11.69
CA GLU A 181 15.07 -2.66 12.85
C GLU A 181 16.12 -1.61 13.26
N ASN A 182 16.88 -1.09 12.30
CA ASN A 182 17.82 -0.01 12.56
C ASN A 182 17.10 1.30 12.88
N THR A 183 15.97 1.60 12.23
CA THR A 183 15.13 2.77 12.58
C THR A 183 14.73 2.73 14.05
N LEU A 184 14.14 1.63 14.51
CA LEU A 184 13.69 1.48 15.90
C LEU A 184 14.85 1.54 16.89
N ALA A 185 16.01 0.96 16.54
CA ALA A 185 17.21 1.01 17.36
C ALA A 185 17.84 2.42 17.44
N SER A 186 17.60 3.27 16.45
CA SER A 186 18.13 4.64 16.37
C SER A 186 17.25 5.68 17.08
N LEU A 187 16.11 5.27 17.64
CA LEU A 187 15.22 6.19 18.34
C LEU A 187 15.81 6.63 19.68
N ASN A 188 15.62 7.89 20.03
CA ASN A 188 15.94 8.44 21.35
C ASN A 188 14.91 7.99 22.39
N VAL A 189 14.97 6.70 22.78
CA VAL A 189 14.03 6.09 23.71
C VAL A 189 14.39 6.48 25.14
N THR A 190 13.46 7.15 25.81
CA THR A 190 13.57 7.47 27.23
C THR A 190 12.64 6.56 28.02
N GLU A 191 13.19 5.79 28.97
CA GLU A 191 12.37 5.15 30.00
C GLU A 191 11.77 6.25 30.87
N GLN A 192 10.47 6.51 30.73
CA GLN A 192 9.74 7.23 31.78
C GLN A 192 9.03 6.19 32.66
N PRO A 193 9.16 6.30 33.99
CA PRO A 193 8.37 5.51 34.93
C PRO A 193 6.87 5.85 34.88
#